data_AF-A0A0B7ADZ9-F1
#
_entry.id   AF-A0A0B7ADZ9-F1
#
_cell.length_a   1.000
_cell.length_b   1.000
_cell.length_c   1.000
_cell.angle_alpha   90.00
_cell.angle_beta   90.00
_cell.angle_gamma   90.00
#
_symmetry.space_group_name_H-M   'P 1'
#
loop_
_entity.id
_entity.type
_entity.pdbx_description
1 polymer ?
#
loop_
_entity_poly.entity_id
_entity_poly.type
_entity_poly.pdbx_seq_one_letter_code
_entity_poly.pdbx_strand_id
1 'polypeptide(L)'
;MDAQMLEEKMNEARSKFDRACQQIILLDQKIKDLEVRYRRAVKHKKNSFRYNLRLRLSVVTGVKMMYHHYASTKAEEINKLRRLVQEVEQPEVEVTAQSVLL
;
A
#
# COMPACT_ATOMS: atom_id res chain seq x y z
N MET A 1 24.21 -3.43 8.02
CA MET A 1 22.87 -3.66 8.60
C MET A 1 22.70 -5.15 8.66
N ASP A 2 22.38 -5.72 9.82
CA ASP A 2 22.25 -7.16 9.95
C ASP A 2 20.99 -7.65 9.23
N ALA A 3 21.07 -8.83 8.60
CA ALA A 3 19.97 -9.42 7.81
C ALA A 3 18.65 -9.47 8.59
N GLN A 4 18.72 -9.75 9.90
CA GLN A 4 17.56 -9.74 10.79
C GLN A 4 16.83 -8.39 10.83
N MET A 5 17.56 -7.27 10.89
CA MET A 5 16.94 -5.94 10.91
C MET A 5 16.29 -5.58 9.57
N LEU A 6 16.84 -6.04 8.44
CA LEU A 6 16.23 -5.86 7.13
C LEU A 6 14.91 -6.65 7.01
N GLU A 7 14.89 -7.87 7.54
CA GLU A 7 13.70 -8.72 7.57
C GLU A 7 12.59 -8.13 8.44
N GLU A 8 12.93 -7.62 9.63
CA GLU A 8 11.98 -6.92 10.51
C GLU A 8 11.34 -5.70 9.82
N LYS A 9 12.16 -4.88 9.13
CA LYS A 9 11.65 -3.75 8.34
C LYS A 9 10.76 -4.18 7.19
N MET A 10 11.10 -5.28 6.51
CA MET A 10 10.28 -5.79 5.41
C MET A 10 8.91 -6.26 5.92
N ASN A 11 8.88 -6.94 7.07
CA ASN A 11 7.65 -7.38 7.71
C ASN A 11 6.78 -6.20 8.18
N GLU A 12 7.39 -5.15 8.72
CA GLU A 12 6.67 -3.93 9.08
C GLU A 12 6.08 -3.23 7.84
N ALA A 13 6.85 -3.10 6.76
CA ALA A 13 6.38 -2.51 5.51
C ALA A 13 5.23 -3.31 4.87
N ARG A 14 5.30 -4.65 4.92
CA ARG A 14 4.23 -5.56 4.47
C ARG A 14 2.96 -5.37 5.28
N SER A 15 3.07 -5.35 6.61
CA SER A 15 1.92 -5.12 7.49
C SER A 15 1.22 -3.78 7.21
N LYS A 16 2.00 -2.72 6.95
CA LYS A 16 1.46 -1.41 6.57
C LYS A 16 0.80 -1.43 5.19
N PHE A 17 1.39 -2.12 4.21
CA PHE A 17 0.81 -2.32 2.87
C PHE A 17 -0.54 -3.03 2.94
N ASP A 18 -0.61 -4.17 3.65
CA ASP A 18 -1.83 -4.97 3.77
C ASP A 18 -2.95 -4.17 4.44
N ARG A 19 -2.64 -3.43 5.50
CA ARG A 19 -3.59 -2.51 6.16
C ARG A 19 -4.07 -1.42 5.21
N ALA A 20 -3.19 -0.84 4.39
CA ALA A 20 -3.60 0.16 3.40
C ALA A 20 -4.57 -0.44 2.37
N CYS A 21 -4.29 -1.64 1.86
CA CYS A 21 -5.16 -2.37 0.95
C CYS A 21 -6.54 -2.66 1.57
N GLN A 22 -6.59 -3.05 2.85
CA GLN A 22 -7.86 -3.22 3.57
C GLN A 22 -8.64 -1.91 3.67
N GLN A 23 -7.98 -0.78 3.97
CA GLN A 23 -8.64 0.52 4.02
C GLN A 23 -9.21 0.93 2.66
N ILE A 24 -8.51 0.66 1.56
CA ILE A 24 -9.01 0.93 0.19
C ILE A 24 -10.32 0.19 -0.07
N ILE A 25 -10.41 -1.08 0.33
CA ILE A 25 -11.62 -1.90 0.16
C ILE A 25 -12.79 -1.33 0.98
N LEU A 26 -12.54 -0.97 2.24
CA LEU A 26 -13.56 -0.39 3.12
C LEU A 26 -14.06 0.97 2.61
N LEU A 27 -13.15 1.81 2.11
CA LEU A 27 -13.51 3.11 1.52
C LEU A 27 -14.30 2.95 0.22
N ASP A 28 -13.97 1.93 -0.59
CA ASP A 28 -14.74 1.62 -1.81
C ASP A 28 -16.19 1.24 -1.50
N GLN A 29 -16.40 0.39 -0.49
CA GLN A 29 -17.74 0.05 0.00
C GLN A 29 -18.49 1.28 0.49
N LYS A 30 -17.83 2.15 1.26
CA LYS A 30 -18.41 3.41 1.75
C LYS A 30 -18.78 4.36 0.61
N ILE A 31 -17.98 4.43 -0.45
CA ILE A 31 -18.30 5.22 -1.65
C ILE A 31 -19.58 4.68 -2.31
N LYS A 32 -19.66 3.36 -2.55
CA LYS A 32 -20.85 2.72 -3.13
C LYS A 32 -22.13 3.03 -2.36
N ASP A 33 -22.07 2.96 -1.02
CA ASP A 33 -23.20 3.30 -0.16
C ASP A 33 -23.60 4.78 -0.25
N LEU A 34 -22.62 5.68 -0.27
CA LEU A 34 -22.85 7.11 -0.42
C LEU A 34 -23.46 7.45 -1.78
N GLU A 35 -23.03 6.79 -2.85
CA GLU A 35 -23.60 6.94 -4.19
C GLU A 35 -25.05 6.50 -4.25
N VAL A 36 -25.41 5.37 -3.64
CA VAL A 36 -26.81 4.92 -3.54
C VAL A 36 -27.67 5.98 -2.86
N ARG A 37 -27.21 6.51 -1.72
CA ARG A 37 -27.90 7.59 -1.00
C ARG A 37 -28.00 8.86 -1.84
N TYR A 38 -26.94 9.22 -2.56
CA TYR A 38 -26.91 10.39 -3.44
C TYR A 38 -27.94 10.26 -4.56
N ARG A 39 -27.99 9.12 -5.26
CA ARG A 39 -28.98 8.83 -6.31
C ARG A 39 -30.42 8.94 -5.78
N ARG A 40 -30.68 8.43 -4.56
CA ARG A 40 -31.99 8.60 -3.90
C ARG A 40 -32.31 10.09 -3.61
N ALA A 41 -31.35 10.85 -3.08
CA ALA A 41 -31.53 12.28 -2.83
C ALA A 41 -31.80 13.09 -4.11
N VAL A 42 -31.17 12.72 -5.23
CA VAL A 42 -31.46 13.27 -6.56
C VAL A 42 -32.90 12.96 -6.97
N LYS A 43 -33.31 11.68 -6.90
CA LYS A 43 -34.67 11.24 -7.27
C LYS A 43 -35.76 12.00 -6.50
N HIS A 44 -35.53 12.26 -5.21
CA HIS A 44 -36.49 12.94 -4.34
C HIS A 44 -36.30 14.47 -4.26
N LYS A 45 -35.49 15.07 -5.13
CA LYS A 45 -35.22 16.52 -5.20
C LYS A 45 -34.76 17.14 -3.86
N LYS A 46 -34.05 16.39 -3.02
CA LYS A 46 -33.57 16.84 -1.70
C LYS A 46 -32.22 17.57 -1.82
N ASN A 47 -32.23 18.84 -2.23
CA ASN A 47 -31.02 19.60 -2.59
C ASN A 47 -29.95 19.69 -1.48
N SER A 48 -30.33 19.99 -0.23
CA SER A 48 -29.36 20.06 0.87
C SER A 48 -28.69 18.70 1.16
N PHE A 49 -29.44 17.60 1.00
CA PHE A 49 -28.90 16.24 1.13
C PHE A 49 -27.94 15.91 -0.01
N ARG A 50 -28.27 16.28 -1.25
CA ARG A 50 -27.37 16.10 -2.40
C ARG A 50 -26.02 16.80 -2.17
N TYR A 51 -26.05 18.04 -1.73
CA TYR A 51 -24.82 18.81 -1.47
C TYR A 51 -23.95 18.15 -0.40
N ASN A 52 -24.54 17.79 0.74
CA ASN A 52 -23.83 17.08 1.82
C ASN A 52 -23.25 15.75 1.37
N LEU A 53 -24.02 14.96 0.61
CA LEU A 53 -23.56 13.67 0.10
C LEU A 53 -22.43 13.84 -0.93
N ARG A 54 -22.49 14.86 -1.78
CA ARG A 54 -21.41 15.20 -2.72
C ARG A 54 -20.12 15.56 -1.98
N LEU A 55 -20.18 16.41 -0.95
CA LEU A 55 -19.01 16.73 -0.13
C LEU A 55 -18.41 15.48 0.53
N ARG A 56 -19.25 14.61 1.09
CA ARG A 56 -18.79 13.35 1.70
C ARG A 56 -18.15 12.42 0.68
N LEU A 57 -18.72 12.29 -0.52
CA LEU A 57 -18.11 11.53 -1.61
C LEU A 57 -16.73 12.08 -1.96
N SER A 58 -16.59 13.40 -2.14
CA SER A 58 -15.30 14.02 -2.45
C SER A 58 -14.24 13.72 -1.39
N VAL A 59 -14.57 13.85 -0.11
CA VAL A 59 -13.64 13.57 0.99
C VAL A 59 -13.24 12.10 1.02
N VAL A 60 -14.20 11.17 0.96
CA VAL A 60 -13.92 9.73 1.05
C VAL A 60 -13.10 9.25 -0.15
N THR A 61 -13.42 9.74 -1.36
CA THR A 61 -12.62 9.44 -2.56
C THR A 61 -11.21 9.99 -2.46
N GLY A 62 -11.03 11.21 -1.95
CA GLY A 62 -9.70 11.78 -1.71
C GLY A 62 -8.87 10.94 -0.75
N VAL A 63 -9.45 10.51 0.37
CA VAL A 63 -8.77 9.62 1.34
C VAL A 63 -8.43 8.26 0.72
N LYS A 64 -9.33 7.68 -0.09
CA LYS A 64 -9.05 6.42 -0.82
C LYS A 64 -7.83 6.57 -1.74
N MET A 65 -7.74 7.68 -2.47
CA MET A 65 -6.58 7.97 -3.32
C MET A 65 -5.30 8.07 -2.51
N MET A 66 -5.33 8.72 -1.34
CA MET A 66 -4.15 8.78 -0.45
C MET A 66 -3.70 7.39 0.01
N TYR A 67 -4.63 6.48 0.31
CA TYR A 67 -4.25 5.09 0.63
C TYR A 67 -3.67 4.34 -0.57
N HIS A 68 -4.14 4.59 -1.79
CA HIS A 68 -3.51 4.04 -3.00
C HIS A 68 -2.05 4.50 -3.12
N HIS A 69 -1.79 5.80 -2.94
CA HIS A 69 -0.43 6.33 -2.96
C HIS A 69 0.43 5.71 -1.85
N TYR A 70 -0.09 5.62 -0.63
CA TYR A 70 0.62 5.03 0.49
C TYR A 70 0.94 3.55 0.26
N ALA A 71 0.00 2.78 -0.28
CA ALA A 71 0.23 1.38 -0.65
C ALA A 71 1.32 1.26 -1.72
N SER A 72 1.34 2.13 -2.74
CA SER A 72 2.42 2.15 -3.74
C SER A 72 3.77 2.40 -3.10
N THR A 73 3.88 3.41 -2.23
CA THR A 73 5.11 3.72 -1.51
C THR A 73 5.59 2.53 -0.67
N LYS A 74 4.68 1.81 0.00
CA LYS A 74 5.04 0.61 0.77
C LYS A 74 5.44 -0.58 -0.09
N ALA A 75 4.80 -0.77 -1.25
CA ALA A 75 5.23 -1.79 -2.20
C ALA A 75 6.64 -1.52 -2.74
N GLU A 76 6.97 -0.26 -3.05
CA GLU A 76 8.32 0.16 -3.45
C GLU A 76 9.35 -0.07 -2.34
N GLU A 77 9.01 0.24 -1.10
CA GLU A 77 9.86 -0.03 0.07
C GLU A 77 10.14 -1.52 0.26
N ILE A 78 9.10 -2.37 0.14
CA ILE A 78 9.25 -3.84 0.21
C ILE A 78 10.18 -4.33 -0.91
N ASN A 79 10.01 -3.83 -2.13
CA ASN A 79 10.86 -4.22 -3.27
C ASN A 79 12.32 -3.80 -3.05
N LYS A 80 12.56 -2.62 -2.47
CA LYS A 80 13.91 -2.17 -2.11
C LYS A 80 14.54 -3.05 -1.04
N LEU A 81 13.80 -3.34 0.04
CA LEU A 81 14.29 -4.19 1.14
C LEU A 81 14.59 -5.61 0.66
N ARG A 82 13.74 -6.19 -0.20
CA ARG A 82 13.98 -7.50 -0.80
C ARG A 82 15.30 -7.58 -1.57
N ARG A 83 15.66 -6.53 -2.32
CA ARG A 83 16.94 -6.47 -3.04
C ARG A 83 18.12 -6.42 -2.07
N LEU A 84 18.01 -5.62 -1.01
CA LEU A 84 19.06 -5.53 0.02
C LEU A 84 19.28 -6.85 0.76
N VAL A 85 18.21 -7.59 1.06
CA VAL A 85 18.33 -8.93 1.68
C VAL A 85 19.08 -9.88 0.74
N GLN A 86 18.74 -9.89 -0.55
CA GLN A 86 19.43 -10.72 -1.56
C GLN A 86 20.92 -10.37 -1.71
N GLU A 87 21.28 -9.09 -1.63
CA GLU A 87 22.69 -8.65 -1.67
C GLU A 87 23.47 -9.10 -0.44
N VAL A 88 22.83 -9.13 0.74
CA VAL A 88 23.47 -9.58 2.00
C VAL A 88 23.58 -11.11 2.07
N GLU A 89 22.67 -11.86 1.43
CA GLU A 89 22.67 -13.32 1.40
C GLU A 89 23.58 -13.92 0.32
N GLN A 90 24.13 -13.13 -0.60
CA GLN A 90 25.14 -13.63 -1.55
C GLN A 90 26.48 -13.83 -0.81
N PRO A 91 26.97 -15.06 -0.62
CA PRO A 91 28.32 -15.26 -0.12
C PRO A 91 29.29 -14.70 -1.16
N GLU A 92 30.27 -13.92 -0.72
CA GLU A 92 31.48 -13.67 -1.49
C GLU A 92 32.00 -15.05 -1.95
N VAL A 93 31.91 -15.32 -3.24
CA VAL A 93 32.60 -16.46 -3.83
C VAL A 93 34.08 -16.20 -3.58
N GLU A 94 34.66 -16.90 -2.62
CA GLU A 94 36.10 -17.01 -2.39
C GLU A 94 36.76 -17.36 -3.72
N VAL A 95 37.28 -16.36 -4.43
CA VAL A 95 38.29 -16.54 -5.45
C VAL A 95 39.64 -16.55 -4.72
N THR A 96 39.87 -17.60 -3.95
CA THR A 96 41.18 -17.85 -3.33
C THR A 96 41.59 -19.31 -3.52
N ALA A 97 42.56 -19.48 -4.42
CA ALA A 97 43.61 -20.48 -4.39
C ALA A 97 43.22 -21.97 -4.54
N GLN A 98 43.20 -22.43 -5.80
CA GLN A 98 43.84 -23.66 -6.29
C GLN A 98 43.69 -23.67 -7.82
N SER A 99 44.68 -23.26 -8.61
CA SER A 99 45.65 -24.20 -9.17
C SER A 99 46.91 -23.49 -9.67
N VAL A 100 47.91 -23.39 -8.81
CA VAL A 100 49.32 -23.57 -9.21
C VAL A 100 49.76 -24.85 -8.50
N LEU A 101 50.46 -25.74 -9.22
CA LEU A 101 51.01 -27.07 -8.84
C LEU A 101 50.16 -28.30 -9.20
N LEU A 102 50.16 -28.70 -10.48
CA LEU A 102 50.94 -29.84 -11.04
C LEU A 102 50.52 -30.10 -12.49
#